data_AF-A0A3B1BCU9-F1
#
_entry.id   AF-A0A3B1BCU9-F1
#
_cell.length_a   1.000
_cell.length_b   1.000
_cell.length_c   1.000
_cell.angle_alpha   90.00
_cell.angle_beta   90.00
_cell.angle_gamma   90.00
#
_symmetry.space_group_name_H-M   'P 1'
#
loop_
_entity.id
_entity.type
_entity.pdbx_description
1 polymer ?
#
loop_
_entity_poly.entity_id
_entity_poly.type
_entity_poly.pdbx_seq_one_letter_code
_entity_poly.pdbx_strand_id
1 'polypeptide(L)'
;CLVTGITPQQALAEGVPEAEFIRQIHDEFSRPNTCVVGYNNLRFDDEVTRFTLYRNFYDAYAREWQNGNSRWDIIDVARLTHALRPEGIVWPTHDNGKTSFRLEQLTAANGISHDAAHDAVSDVLATIALARLIREKQPRLYHYVFTHRSKQAIAQQLNVFQPTPVLHVSSMYPAEHGCISLVAPLAQHPTNKNEIIVYDLRIDPARFFSLSESELKDRLFARQDELPDDDIRLPVKTIHINRSPVVVPAKTLTADAETRWQLDPQRAQQYLDQLSAQPLFIKKLQEIYRSPVFEAITDPDFMLYSGGFFSNDDRACMEKIRNTAPENLAELDLPFKDARLAEMLFRYRARNYPDTLNNVEKSRWEEFRMARLTGSSPGAGIGFDEYNACITELRVHGKLNAAQLALLDKLDEYSQMLMHQHQ
;
A
#
# COMPACT_ATOMS: atom_id res chain seq x y z
N CYS A 1 13.36 6.16 12.13
CA CYS A 1 14.31 6.24 13.26
C CYS A 1 13.63 6.70 14.54
N LEU A 2 13.13 7.94 14.68
CA LEU A 2 12.50 8.38 15.95
C LEU A 2 11.28 7.56 16.39
N VAL A 3 10.47 7.07 15.45
CA VAL A 3 9.32 6.21 15.73
C VAL A 3 9.74 4.77 16.05
N THR A 4 10.69 4.24 15.27
CA THR A 4 11.12 2.83 15.33
C THR A 4 12.18 2.56 16.40
N GLY A 5 12.89 3.58 16.87
CA GLY A 5 14.08 3.43 17.71
C GLY A 5 15.33 2.88 17.00
N ILE A 6 15.18 2.28 15.82
CA ILE A 6 16.27 1.66 15.06
C ILE A 6 17.09 2.73 14.32
N THR A 7 18.41 2.74 14.55
CA THR A 7 19.38 3.59 13.83
C THR A 7 20.01 2.85 12.64
N PRO A 8 20.53 3.56 11.63
CA PRO A 8 21.29 2.93 10.55
C PRO A 8 22.48 2.11 11.05
N GLN A 9 23.18 2.57 12.09
CA GLN A 9 24.30 1.86 12.71
C GLN A 9 23.86 0.53 13.32
N GLN A 10 22.73 0.52 14.03
CA GLN A 10 22.17 -0.70 14.57
C GLN A 10 21.80 -1.68 13.45
N ALA A 11 21.09 -1.19 12.42
CA ALA A 11 20.71 -2.00 11.27
C ALA A 11 21.93 -2.59 10.52
N LEU A 12 23.03 -1.84 10.42
CA LEU A 12 24.29 -2.33 9.84
C LEU A 12 25.00 -3.36 10.72
N ALA A 13 24.95 -3.20 12.04
CA ALA A 13 25.62 -4.10 12.98
C ALA A 13 24.87 -5.43 13.21
N GLU A 14 23.54 -5.38 13.22
CA GLU A 14 22.67 -6.52 13.56
C GLU A 14 22.01 -7.16 12.32
N GLY A 15 22.01 -6.45 11.19
CA GLY A 15 21.34 -6.87 9.97
C GLY A 15 22.20 -7.73 9.04
N VAL A 16 21.63 -7.99 7.86
CA VAL A 16 22.26 -8.69 6.74
C VAL A 16 22.06 -7.88 5.46
N PRO A 17 22.85 -8.11 4.40
CA PRO A 17 22.62 -7.47 3.10
C PRO A 17 21.18 -7.68 2.60
N GLU A 18 20.64 -6.71 1.84
CA GLU A 18 19.25 -6.73 1.36
C GLU A 18 18.92 -8.03 0.59
N ALA A 19 19.88 -8.55 -0.18
CA ALA A 19 19.78 -9.81 -0.91
C ALA A 19 19.50 -11.02 -0.01
N GLU A 20 20.18 -11.10 1.14
CA GLU A 20 19.99 -12.17 2.12
C GLU A 20 18.72 -11.95 2.94
N PHE A 21 18.46 -10.70 3.35
CA PHE A 21 17.24 -10.32 4.08
C PHE A 21 15.97 -10.74 3.33
N ILE A 22 15.88 -10.38 2.05
CA ILE A 22 14.69 -10.69 1.25
C ILE A 22 14.62 -12.16 0.85
N ARG A 23 15.74 -12.87 0.75
CA ARG A 23 15.75 -14.32 0.55
C ARG A 23 15.05 -15.02 1.72
N GLN A 24 15.41 -14.68 2.96
CA GLN A 24 14.79 -15.27 4.15
C GLN A 24 13.27 -15.01 4.19
N ILE A 25 12.84 -13.78 3.87
CA ILE A 25 11.40 -13.43 3.78
C ILE A 25 10.72 -14.21 2.65
N HIS A 26 11.35 -14.28 1.47
CA HIS A 26 10.81 -15.00 0.32
C HIS A 26 10.62 -16.49 0.63
N ASP A 27 11.57 -17.12 1.32
CA ASP A 27 11.51 -18.53 1.69
C ASP A 27 10.32 -18.83 2.62
N GLU A 28 9.98 -17.92 3.53
CA GLU A 28 8.78 -18.05 4.36
C GLU A 28 7.50 -17.75 3.56
N PHE A 29 7.48 -16.68 2.77
CA PHE A 29 6.28 -16.22 2.06
C PHE A 29 5.89 -17.11 0.87
N SER A 30 6.83 -17.85 0.29
CA SER A 30 6.61 -18.70 -0.88
C SER A 30 6.19 -20.14 -0.54
N ARG A 31 6.18 -20.51 0.75
CA ARG A 31 5.70 -21.83 1.20
C ARG A 31 4.27 -22.07 0.70
N PRO A 32 3.95 -23.26 0.14
CA PRO A 32 2.61 -23.56 -0.39
C PRO A 32 1.48 -23.36 0.62
N ASN A 33 0.32 -22.91 0.14
CA ASN A 33 -0.89 -22.62 0.92
C ASN A 33 -0.72 -21.57 2.04
N THR A 34 0.24 -20.66 1.89
CA THR A 34 0.48 -19.58 2.88
C THR A 34 -0.42 -18.37 2.60
N CYS A 35 -1.09 -17.87 3.64
CA CYS A 35 -1.76 -16.57 3.60
C CYS A 35 -0.91 -15.54 4.34
N VAL A 36 -0.21 -14.69 3.59
CA VAL A 36 0.57 -13.59 4.17
C VAL A 36 -0.39 -12.48 4.60
N VAL A 37 -0.33 -12.08 5.87
CA VAL A 37 -1.26 -11.14 6.48
C VAL A 37 -0.55 -10.27 7.51
N GLY A 38 -0.97 -9.01 7.62
CA GLY A 38 -0.55 -8.08 8.64
C GLY A 38 -1.65 -7.09 8.98
N TYR A 39 -1.25 -5.91 9.47
CA TYR A 39 -2.14 -4.80 9.76
C TYR A 39 -1.76 -3.60 8.89
N ASN A 40 -2.60 -3.26 7.93
CA ASN A 40 -2.33 -2.29 6.85
C ASN A 40 -1.23 -2.71 5.86
N ASN A 41 -0.91 -4.01 5.80
CA ASN A 41 0.20 -4.52 4.98
C ASN A 41 -0.06 -4.38 3.47
N LEU A 42 -1.30 -4.52 2.99
CA LEU A 42 -1.60 -4.46 1.56
C LEU A 42 -1.33 -3.09 0.92
N ARG A 43 -1.22 -2.04 1.76
CA ARG A 43 -0.97 -0.66 1.34
C ARG A 43 0.45 -0.19 1.64
N PHE A 44 1.22 -0.94 2.43
CA PHE A 44 2.56 -0.55 2.86
C PHE A 44 3.56 -1.71 2.78
N ASP A 45 3.50 -2.67 3.71
CA ASP A 45 4.51 -3.74 3.83
C ASP A 45 4.61 -4.62 2.58
N ASP A 46 3.50 -4.87 1.89
CA ASP A 46 3.51 -5.60 0.62
C ASP A 46 4.18 -4.81 -0.50
N GLU A 47 4.08 -3.48 -0.50
CA GLU A 47 4.77 -2.63 -1.46
C GLU A 47 6.27 -2.65 -1.17
N VAL A 48 6.66 -2.52 0.10
CA VAL A 48 8.07 -2.70 0.53
C VAL A 48 8.59 -4.07 0.10
N THR A 49 7.83 -5.13 0.34
CA THR A 49 8.18 -6.50 -0.06
C THR A 49 8.34 -6.61 -1.58
N ARG A 50 7.39 -6.10 -2.36
CA ARG A 50 7.42 -6.14 -3.84
C ARG A 50 8.65 -5.43 -4.41
N PHE A 51 8.93 -4.22 -3.95
CA PHE A 51 10.09 -3.46 -4.42
C PHE A 51 11.41 -4.10 -3.97
N THR A 52 11.46 -4.68 -2.78
CA THR A 52 12.66 -5.39 -2.30
C THR A 52 12.89 -6.69 -3.07
N LEU A 53 11.84 -7.49 -3.34
CA LEU A 53 11.91 -8.66 -4.22
C LEU A 53 12.41 -8.26 -5.61
N TYR A 54 11.81 -7.21 -6.18
CA TYR A 54 12.14 -6.69 -7.50
C TYR A 54 13.61 -6.28 -7.63
N ARG A 55 14.13 -5.48 -6.68
CA ARG A 55 15.55 -5.06 -6.67
C ARG A 55 16.53 -6.22 -6.50
N ASN A 56 16.08 -7.32 -5.90
CA ASN A 56 16.88 -8.51 -5.63
C ASN A 56 16.48 -9.69 -6.53
N PHE A 57 15.95 -9.38 -7.72
CA PHE A 57 15.70 -10.31 -8.80
C PHE A 57 14.67 -11.41 -8.52
N TYR A 58 13.84 -11.33 -7.50
CA TYR A 58 12.69 -12.22 -7.33
C TYR A 58 11.47 -11.75 -8.13
N ASP A 59 10.54 -12.65 -8.44
CA ASP A 59 9.23 -12.23 -8.95
C ASP A 59 8.45 -11.55 -7.81
N ALA A 60 8.16 -10.27 -7.98
CA ALA A 60 7.53 -9.43 -6.95
C ALA A 60 6.12 -9.90 -6.54
N TYR A 61 5.46 -10.73 -7.36
CA TYR A 61 4.05 -11.09 -7.20
C TYR A 61 3.81 -12.58 -6.99
N ALA A 62 4.73 -13.45 -7.40
CA ALA A 62 4.54 -14.91 -7.37
C ALA A 62 4.08 -15.44 -5.99
N ARG A 63 4.72 -14.97 -4.90
CA ARG A 63 4.38 -15.33 -3.51
C ARG A 63 2.93 -15.01 -3.12
N GLU A 64 2.25 -14.13 -3.86
CA GLU A 64 0.91 -13.64 -3.54
C GLU A 64 -0.21 -14.56 -4.04
N TRP A 65 0.09 -15.52 -4.93
CA TRP A 65 -0.93 -16.33 -5.61
C TRP A 65 -0.50 -17.74 -6.03
N GLN A 66 0.80 -17.99 -6.26
CA GLN A 66 1.28 -19.31 -6.67
C GLN A 66 1.11 -20.34 -5.54
N ASN A 67 0.99 -21.62 -5.90
CA ASN A 67 0.94 -22.73 -4.93
C ASN A 67 -0.16 -22.64 -3.87
N GLY A 68 -1.29 -22.02 -4.23
CA GLY A 68 -2.41 -21.81 -3.29
C GLY A 68 -2.20 -20.65 -2.30
N ASN A 69 -1.14 -19.85 -2.48
CA ASN A 69 -0.86 -18.71 -1.62
C ASN A 69 -1.87 -17.59 -1.82
N SER A 70 -1.98 -16.74 -0.81
CA SER A 70 -2.90 -15.60 -0.81
C SER A 70 -2.40 -14.49 0.11
N ARG A 71 -3.09 -13.36 0.09
CA ARG A 71 -2.82 -12.23 0.98
C ARG A 71 -4.07 -11.74 1.66
N TRP A 72 -3.90 -11.12 2.82
CA TRP A 72 -4.99 -10.53 3.58
C TRP A 72 -4.50 -9.36 4.45
N ASP A 73 -5.42 -8.61 5.04
CA ASP A 73 -5.13 -7.45 5.88
C ASP A 73 -6.23 -7.27 6.93
N ILE A 74 -5.84 -7.19 8.20
CA ILE A 74 -6.77 -7.15 9.32
C ILE A 74 -7.42 -5.76 9.49
N ILE A 75 -6.82 -4.69 8.97
CA ILE A 75 -7.33 -3.33 9.23
C ILE A 75 -8.74 -3.10 8.68
N ASP A 76 -9.01 -3.57 7.46
CA ASP A 76 -10.35 -3.41 6.85
C ASP A 76 -11.34 -4.45 7.41
N VAL A 77 -10.87 -5.57 7.97
CA VAL A 77 -11.69 -6.51 8.76
C VAL A 77 -12.15 -5.82 10.06
N ALA A 78 -11.24 -5.13 10.76
CA ALA A 78 -11.55 -4.37 11.96
C ALA A 78 -12.56 -3.25 11.67
N ARG A 79 -12.37 -2.49 10.58
CA ARG A 79 -13.31 -1.45 10.14
C ARG A 79 -14.70 -2.01 9.81
N LEU A 80 -14.80 -3.12 9.09
CA LEU A 80 -16.09 -3.77 8.82
C LEU A 80 -16.75 -4.25 10.11
N THR A 81 -15.97 -4.82 11.02
CA THR A 81 -16.45 -5.30 12.31
C THR A 81 -17.03 -4.15 13.11
N HIS A 82 -16.32 -3.03 13.25
CA HIS A 82 -16.83 -1.82 13.89
C HIS A 82 -18.10 -1.29 13.21
N ALA A 83 -18.10 -1.23 11.88
CA ALA A 83 -19.20 -0.64 11.12
C ALA A 83 -20.49 -1.46 11.24
N LEU A 84 -20.41 -2.79 11.19
CA LEU A 84 -21.59 -3.65 11.05
C LEU A 84 -21.87 -4.54 12.26
N ARG A 85 -20.85 -4.99 12.99
CA ARG A 85 -20.98 -5.94 14.11
C ARG A 85 -20.02 -5.57 15.26
N PRO A 86 -20.18 -4.37 15.85
CA PRO A 86 -19.23 -3.85 16.84
C PRO A 86 -19.27 -4.60 18.18
N GLU A 87 -20.31 -5.39 18.43
CA GLU A 87 -20.58 -5.99 19.73
C GLU A 87 -19.44 -6.92 20.18
N GLY A 88 -19.07 -6.81 21.46
CA GLY A 88 -18.05 -7.63 22.09
C GLY A 88 -16.61 -7.11 21.95
N ILE A 89 -16.40 -5.99 21.26
CA ILE A 89 -15.09 -5.32 21.10
C ILE A 89 -15.23 -3.87 21.55
N VAL A 90 -14.24 -3.39 22.30
CA VAL A 90 -14.14 -1.98 22.71
C VAL A 90 -13.46 -1.19 21.61
N TRP A 91 -14.13 -0.16 21.11
CA TRP A 91 -13.65 0.69 20.02
C TRP A 91 -13.17 2.03 20.58
N PRO A 92 -11.86 2.30 20.63
CA PRO A 92 -11.33 3.56 21.16
C PRO A 92 -11.72 4.73 20.26
N THR A 93 -12.02 5.88 20.87
CA THR A 93 -12.36 7.11 20.17
C THR A 93 -11.34 8.20 20.46
N HIS A 94 -11.08 9.06 19.49
CA HIS A 94 -10.34 10.30 19.67
C HIS A 94 -11.19 11.36 20.37
N ASP A 95 -10.57 12.46 20.81
CA ASP A 95 -11.24 13.59 21.48
C ASP A 95 -12.37 14.22 20.64
N ASN A 96 -12.29 14.10 19.31
CA ASN A 96 -13.32 14.55 18.37
C ASN A 96 -14.46 13.53 18.15
N GLY A 97 -14.50 12.44 18.93
CA GLY A 97 -15.50 11.37 18.85
C GLY A 97 -15.29 10.37 17.71
N LYS A 98 -14.26 10.52 16.87
CA LYS A 98 -13.98 9.59 15.76
C LYS A 98 -13.31 8.32 16.28
N THR A 99 -13.78 7.16 15.82
CA THR A 99 -13.15 5.87 16.16
C THR A 99 -11.73 5.80 15.63
N SER A 100 -10.81 5.34 16.47
CA SER A 100 -9.45 5.03 16.09
C SER A 100 -9.30 3.58 15.66
N PHE A 101 -8.58 3.38 14.56
CA PHE A 101 -8.14 2.07 14.09
C PHE A 101 -6.62 1.93 14.18
N ARG A 102 -5.97 2.68 15.08
CA ARG A 102 -4.55 2.45 15.37
C ARG A 102 -4.41 1.17 16.20
N LEU A 103 -3.46 0.31 15.83
CA LEU A 103 -3.32 -1.02 16.43
C LEU A 103 -3.08 -0.91 17.94
N GLU A 104 -2.18 -0.03 18.35
CA GLU A 104 -1.83 0.23 19.75
C GLU A 104 -3.01 0.69 20.60
N GLN A 105 -3.91 1.50 20.02
CA GLN A 105 -5.10 1.98 20.72
C GLN A 105 -6.17 0.90 20.83
N LEU A 106 -6.35 0.10 19.77
CA LEU A 106 -7.29 -1.02 19.75
C LEU A 106 -6.87 -2.12 20.73
N THR A 107 -5.59 -2.48 20.77
CA THR A 107 -5.09 -3.50 21.70
C THR A 107 -5.22 -3.05 23.14
N ALA A 108 -4.83 -1.80 23.44
CA ALA A 108 -4.95 -1.24 24.79
C ALA A 108 -6.41 -1.22 25.28
N ALA A 109 -7.34 -0.78 24.43
CA ALA A 109 -8.77 -0.72 24.76
C ALA A 109 -9.40 -2.10 25.03
N ASN A 110 -8.82 -3.17 24.49
CA ASN A 110 -9.33 -4.54 24.63
C ASN A 110 -8.48 -5.42 25.56
N GLY A 111 -7.57 -4.83 26.35
CA GLY A 111 -6.74 -5.58 27.30
C GLY A 111 -5.75 -6.54 26.66
N ILE A 112 -5.35 -6.29 25.41
CA ILE A 112 -4.35 -7.06 24.68
C ILE A 112 -2.97 -6.44 24.98
N SER A 113 -2.04 -7.25 25.48
CA SER A 113 -0.66 -6.83 25.73
C SER A 113 -0.01 -6.32 24.42
N HIS A 114 0.66 -5.18 24.55
CA HIS A 114 1.34 -4.47 23.47
C HIS A 114 2.58 -3.79 24.09
N ASP A 115 3.49 -4.61 24.61
CA ASP A 115 4.52 -4.20 25.57
C ASP A 115 5.55 -3.21 24.98
N ALA A 116 5.79 -3.24 23.66
CA ALA A 116 6.61 -2.27 22.94
C ALA A 116 5.98 -1.94 21.57
N ALA A 117 5.07 -0.97 21.55
CA ALA A 117 4.54 -0.47 20.28
C ALA A 117 5.67 -0.01 19.35
N HIS A 118 5.60 -0.38 18.07
CA HIS A 118 6.62 -0.16 17.04
C HIS A 118 7.86 -1.06 17.11
N ASP A 119 7.84 -2.12 17.94
CA ASP A 119 8.65 -3.33 17.71
C ASP A 119 7.92 -4.27 16.75
N ALA A 120 8.62 -4.79 15.75
CA ALA A 120 8.04 -5.60 14.69
C ALA A 120 7.38 -6.89 15.24
N VAL A 121 7.99 -7.52 16.25
CA VAL A 121 7.42 -8.75 16.85
C VAL A 121 6.18 -8.42 17.69
N SER A 122 6.25 -7.35 18.49
CA SER A 122 5.09 -6.87 19.26
C SER A 122 3.89 -6.54 18.35
N ASP A 123 4.10 -5.83 17.24
CA ASP A 123 3.04 -5.49 16.27
C ASP A 123 2.44 -6.74 15.61
N VAL A 124 3.26 -7.77 15.32
CA VAL A 124 2.79 -9.06 14.81
C VAL A 124 1.91 -9.78 15.83
N LEU A 125 2.34 -9.86 17.09
CA LEU A 125 1.58 -10.50 18.16
C LEU A 125 0.27 -9.77 18.45
N ALA A 126 0.30 -8.44 18.47
CA ALA A 126 -0.87 -7.57 18.58
C ALA A 126 -1.86 -7.82 17.44
N THR A 127 -1.38 -7.91 16.20
CA THR A 127 -2.20 -8.22 15.02
C THR A 127 -2.86 -9.60 15.13
N ILE A 128 -2.11 -10.62 15.55
CA ILE A 128 -2.64 -11.98 15.78
C ILE A 128 -3.72 -11.96 16.87
N ALA A 129 -3.48 -11.27 17.98
CA ALA A 129 -4.42 -11.17 19.08
C ALA A 129 -5.72 -10.45 18.67
N LEU A 130 -5.61 -9.34 17.93
CA LEU A 130 -6.78 -8.62 17.39
C LEU A 130 -7.57 -9.50 16.41
N ALA A 131 -6.89 -10.20 15.50
CA ALA A 131 -7.55 -11.11 14.57
C ALA A 131 -8.28 -12.26 15.31
N ARG A 132 -7.68 -12.79 16.39
CA ARG A 132 -8.32 -13.78 17.27
C ARG A 132 -9.54 -13.21 17.98
N LEU A 133 -9.45 -11.99 18.52
CA LEU A 133 -10.56 -11.31 19.18
C LEU A 133 -11.75 -11.13 18.20
N ILE A 134 -11.50 -10.63 16.99
CA ILE A 134 -12.54 -10.48 15.96
C ILE A 134 -13.14 -11.84 15.60
N ARG A 135 -12.31 -12.87 15.44
CA ARG A 135 -12.78 -14.22 15.13
C ARG A 135 -13.65 -14.80 16.27
N GLU A 136 -13.30 -14.54 17.53
CA GLU A 136 -14.05 -15.02 18.69
C GLU A 136 -15.41 -14.32 18.81
N LYS A 137 -15.42 -12.98 18.73
CA LYS A 137 -16.64 -12.19 18.91
C LYS A 137 -17.55 -12.21 17.70
N GLN A 138 -16.98 -12.24 16.49
CA GLN A 138 -17.70 -12.14 15.23
C GLN A 138 -17.26 -13.22 14.20
N PRO A 139 -17.40 -14.52 14.54
CA PRO A 139 -16.84 -15.63 13.74
C PRO A 139 -17.40 -15.71 12.32
N ARG A 140 -18.70 -15.43 12.14
CA ARG A 140 -19.35 -15.45 10.81
C ARG A 140 -18.81 -14.35 9.90
N LEU A 141 -18.62 -13.15 10.43
CA LEU A 141 -18.05 -12.01 9.70
C LEU A 141 -16.60 -12.33 9.31
N TYR A 142 -15.78 -12.76 10.27
CA TYR A 142 -14.39 -13.11 10.03
C TYR A 142 -14.26 -14.17 8.93
N HIS A 143 -15.03 -15.26 9.02
CA HIS A 143 -15.00 -16.33 8.03
C HIS A 143 -15.49 -15.87 6.65
N TYR A 144 -16.54 -15.04 6.60
CA TYR A 144 -17.03 -14.47 5.36
C TYR A 144 -15.96 -13.64 4.66
N VAL A 145 -15.36 -12.68 5.35
CA VAL A 145 -14.34 -11.80 4.77
C VAL A 145 -13.10 -12.60 4.36
N PHE A 146 -12.67 -13.56 5.19
CA PHE A 146 -11.54 -14.42 4.85
C PHE A 146 -11.79 -15.20 3.57
N THR A 147 -12.95 -15.88 3.45
CA THR A 147 -13.28 -16.68 2.25
C THR A 147 -13.47 -15.84 0.98
N HIS A 148 -13.86 -14.58 1.11
CA HIS A 148 -14.09 -13.67 -0.01
C HIS A 148 -12.89 -12.77 -0.35
N ARG A 149 -11.72 -12.98 0.25
CA ARG A 149 -10.50 -12.17 -0.02
C ARG A 149 -9.93 -12.34 -1.44
N SER A 150 -10.30 -13.40 -2.15
CA SER A 150 -9.74 -13.70 -3.46
C SER A 150 -10.26 -12.76 -4.54
N LYS A 151 -9.44 -12.53 -5.56
CA LYS A 151 -9.82 -11.73 -6.74
C LYS A 151 -11.12 -12.23 -7.36
N GLN A 152 -11.30 -13.55 -7.49
CA GLN A 152 -12.49 -14.13 -8.11
C GLN A 152 -13.74 -13.84 -7.27
N ALA A 153 -13.68 -13.99 -5.94
CA ALA A 153 -14.81 -13.75 -5.06
C ALA A 153 -15.23 -12.27 -5.05
N ILE A 154 -14.26 -11.35 -5.05
CA ILE A 154 -14.57 -9.91 -5.13
C ILE A 154 -15.13 -9.53 -6.51
N ALA A 155 -14.59 -10.06 -7.60
CA ALA A 155 -15.10 -9.79 -8.94
C ALA A 155 -16.56 -10.21 -9.13
N GLN A 156 -17.00 -11.29 -8.47
CA GLN A 156 -18.40 -11.71 -8.46
C GLN A 156 -19.31 -10.71 -7.73
N GLN A 157 -18.83 -10.08 -6.66
CA GLN A 157 -19.59 -9.06 -5.92
C GLN A 157 -19.64 -7.71 -6.65
N LEU A 158 -18.56 -7.35 -7.36
CA LEU A 158 -18.45 -6.11 -8.13
C LEU A 158 -18.78 -6.34 -9.61
N ASN A 159 -19.92 -6.98 -9.87
CA ASN A 159 -20.35 -7.29 -11.24
C ASN A 159 -20.85 -6.04 -11.96
N VAL A 160 -20.13 -5.58 -12.99
CA VAL A 160 -20.50 -4.41 -13.80
C VAL A 160 -21.62 -4.69 -14.81
N PHE A 161 -21.90 -5.95 -15.13
CA PHE A 161 -22.95 -6.33 -16.09
C PHE A 161 -24.33 -6.42 -15.43
N GLN A 162 -24.35 -6.77 -14.15
CA GLN A 162 -25.55 -6.81 -13.31
C GLN A 162 -25.23 -6.04 -12.04
N PRO A 163 -25.11 -4.70 -12.11
CA PRO A 163 -24.70 -3.91 -10.98
C PRO A 163 -25.77 -3.98 -9.89
N THR A 164 -25.31 -4.24 -8.67
CA THR A 164 -26.13 -4.18 -7.46
C THR A 164 -25.40 -3.33 -6.42
N PRO A 165 -26.12 -2.62 -5.54
CA PRO A 165 -25.48 -1.95 -4.41
C PRO A 165 -24.77 -2.97 -3.52
N VAL A 166 -23.54 -2.65 -3.14
CA VAL A 166 -22.75 -3.43 -2.18
C VAL A 166 -22.20 -2.50 -1.11
N LEU A 167 -21.93 -3.04 0.07
CA LEU A 167 -21.20 -2.31 1.10
C LEU A 167 -19.70 -2.49 0.85
N HIS A 168 -18.96 -1.40 0.93
CA HIS A 168 -17.51 -1.40 0.81
C HIS A 168 -16.90 -0.62 1.97
N VAL A 169 -15.84 -1.18 2.56
CA VAL A 169 -15.09 -0.59 3.66
C VAL A 169 -13.74 -0.11 3.18
N SER A 170 -13.35 1.11 3.56
CA SER A 170 -12.10 1.72 3.12
C SER A 170 -11.78 2.97 3.94
N SER A 171 -10.50 3.22 4.24
CA SER A 171 -10.04 4.46 4.88
C SER A 171 -10.36 5.73 4.09
N MET A 172 -10.62 5.63 2.79
CA MET A 172 -11.07 6.77 1.96
C MET A 172 -12.49 7.23 2.27
N TYR A 173 -13.29 6.43 2.99
CA TYR A 173 -14.57 6.90 3.52
C TYR A 173 -14.33 7.54 4.89
N PRO A 174 -14.94 8.71 5.17
CA PRO A 174 -14.74 9.39 6.45
C PRO A 174 -15.04 8.49 7.65
N ALA A 175 -14.21 8.58 8.69
CA ALA A 175 -14.38 7.81 9.93
C ALA A 175 -15.69 8.14 10.66
N GLU A 176 -16.21 9.37 10.50
CA GLU A 176 -17.54 9.78 10.97
C GLU A 176 -18.69 9.00 10.30
N HIS A 177 -18.44 8.42 9.13
CA HIS A 177 -19.36 7.50 8.43
C HIS A 177 -18.90 6.05 8.58
N GLY A 178 -18.14 5.72 9.62
CA GLY A 178 -17.74 4.35 9.94
C GLY A 178 -16.75 3.71 8.96
N CYS A 179 -16.11 4.50 8.10
CA CYS A 179 -15.27 4.02 7.01
C CYS A 179 -15.99 3.05 6.05
N ILE A 180 -17.31 3.18 5.91
CA ILE A 180 -18.16 2.31 5.08
C ILE A 180 -19.06 3.14 4.16
N SER A 181 -19.37 2.62 2.98
CA SER A 181 -20.44 3.16 2.14
C SER A 181 -21.14 2.08 1.31
N LEU A 182 -22.36 2.40 0.86
CA LEU A 182 -23.02 1.71 -0.25
C LEU A 182 -22.44 2.21 -1.57
N VAL A 183 -21.95 1.30 -2.39
CA VAL A 183 -21.39 1.61 -3.71
C VAL A 183 -22.00 0.76 -4.80
N ALA A 184 -21.99 1.27 -6.02
CA ALA A 184 -22.33 0.52 -7.22
C ALA A 184 -21.11 0.35 -8.14
N PRO A 185 -20.83 -0.86 -8.66
CA PRO A 185 -19.88 -1.04 -9.73
C PRO A 185 -20.43 -0.41 -11.03
N LEU A 186 -19.66 0.48 -11.65
CA LEU A 186 -20.06 1.16 -12.88
C LEU A 186 -19.38 0.58 -14.12
N ALA A 187 -18.06 0.40 -14.04
CA ALA A 187 -17.26 -0.03 -15.18
C ALA A 187 -15.94 -0.65 -14.72
N GLN A 188 -15.37 -1.51 -15.56
CA GLN A 188 -13.98 -1.90 -15.41
C GLN A 188 -13.07 -0.71 -15.80
N HIS A 189 -11.98 -0.52 -15.05
CA HIS A 189 -10.98 0.50 -15.37
C HIS A 189 -10.38 0.21 -16.75
N PRO A 190 -10.23 1.23 -17.63
CA PRO A 190 -9.89 1.03 -19.04
C PRO A 190 -8.49 0.45 -19.27
N THR A 191 -7.55 0.70 -18.36
CA THR A 191 -6.14 0.25 -18.48
C THR A 191 -5.73 -0.77 -17.42
N ASN A 192 -6.49 -0.91 -16.33
CA ASN A 192 -6.17 -1.81 -15.23
C ASN A 192 -7.31 -2.80 -15.00
N LYS A 193 -7.16 -4.02 -15.51
CA LYS A 193 -8.19 -5.07 -15.37
C LYS A 193 -8.52 -5.48 -13.93
N ASN A 194 -7.68 -5.11 -12.96
CA ASN A 194 -7.88 -5.38 -11.53
C ASN A 194 -8.58 -4.23 -10.80
N GLU A 195 -9.00 -3.18 -11.50
CA GLU A 195 -9.72 -2.06 -10.91
C GLU A 195 -11.14 -1.98 -11.45
N ILE A 196 -12.10 -1.81 -10.54
CA ILE A 196 -13.49 -1.53 -10.86
C ILE A 196 -13.79 -0.09 -10.42
N ILE A 197 -14.27 0.72 -11.34
CA ILE A 197 -14.78 2.06 -11.07
C ILE A 197 -16.12 1.89 -10.35
N VAL A 198 -16.22 2.43 -9.15
CA VAL A 198 -17.42 2.41 -8.33
C VAL A 198 -17.91 3.81 -8.01
N TYR A 199 -19.21 3.96 -7.88
CA TYR A 199 -19.88 5.19 -7.44
C TYR A 199 -20.34 5.04 -6.00
N ASP A 200 -20.11 6.07 -5.17
CA ASP A 200 -20.61 6.15 -3.80
C ASP A 200 -22.06 6.64 -3.78
N LEU A 201 -22.99 5.73 -3.49
CA LEU A 201 -24.43 5.91 -3.59
C LEU A 201 -25.03 6.75 -2.43
N ARG A 202 -24.19 7.40 -1.61
CA ARG A 202 -24.65 8.42 -0.66
C ARG A 202 -24.99 9.74 -1.35
N ILE A 203 -24.40 9.98 -2.52
CA ILE A 203 -24.48 11.24 -3.23
C ILE A 203 -25.37 11.07 -4.47
N ASP A 204 -26.20 12.08 -4.74
CA ASP A 204 -27.10 12.09 -5.90
C ASP A 204 -26.32 12.19 -7.23
N PRO A 205 -26.41 11.18 -8.12
CA PRO A 205 -25.70 11.20 -9.40
C PRO A 205 -26.25 12.22 -10.40
N ALA A 206 -27.51 12.65 -10.26
CA ALA A 206 -28.14 13.60 -11.17
C ALA A 206 -27.37 14.92 -11.29
N ARG A 207 -26.69 15.32 -10.20
CA ARG A 207 -25.86 16.53 -10.12
C ARG A 207 -24.69 16.56 -11.11
N PHE A 208 -24.26 15.40 -11.60
CA PHE A 208 -23.06 15.27 -12.42
C PHE A 208 -23.35 14.96 -13.90
N PHE A 209 -24.59 14.64 -14.27
CA PHE A 209 -24.91 14.18 -15.63
C PHE A 209 -24.73 15.26 -16.70
N SER A 210 -25.01 16.52 -16.36
CA SER A 210 -24.85 17.67 -17.26
C SER A 210 -23.41 18.13 -17.44
N LEU A 211 -22.50 17.72 -16.55
CA LEU A 211 -21.11 18.17 -16.57
C LEU A 211 -20.35 17.61 -17.78
N SER A 212 -19.44 18.42 -18.30
CA SER A 212 -18.48 18.03 -19.33
C SER A 212 -17.40 17.09 -18.78
N GLU A 213 -16.65 16.42 -19.65
CA GLU A 213 -15.55 15.55 -19.25
C GLU A 213 -14.45 16.31 -18.50
N SER A 214 -14.17 17.56 -18.88
CA SER A 214 -13.20 18.42 -18.19
C SER A 214 -13.67 18.73 -16.77
N GLU A 215 -14.92 19.18 -16.60
CA GLU A 215 -15.45 19.51 -15.26
C GLU A 215 -15.50 18.28 -14.35
N LEU A 216 -15.86 17.11 -14.89
CA LEU A 216 -15.82 15.85 -14.14
C LEU A 216 -14.39 15.47 -13.74
N LYS A 217 -13.42 15.66 -14.64
CA LYS A 217 -12.00 15.41 -14.38
C LYS A 217 -11.48 16.33 -13.27
N ASP A 218 -11.77 17.62 -13.36
CA ASP A 218 -11.36 18.61 -12.38
C ASP A 218 -11.95 18.28 -11.00
N ARG A 219 -13.25 17.94 -10.93
CA ARG A 219 -13.90 17.52 -9.68
C ARG A 219 -13.43 16.17 -9.13
N LEU A 220 -12.88 15.27 -9.96
CA LEU A 220 -12.38 13.98 -9.51
C LEU A 220 -11.01 14.12 -8.82
N PHE A 221 -10.16 14.96 -9.38
CA PHE A 221 -8.76 15.12 -8.98
C PHE A 221 -8.51 16.30 -8.02
N ALA A 222 -9.43 17.27 -7.95
CA ALA A 222 -9.36 18.35 -6.96
C ALA A 222 -9.49 17.81 -5.53
N ARG A 223 -8.81 18.48 -4.61
CA ARG A 223 -9.07 18.30 -3.18
C ARG A 223 -10.37 19.02 -2.80
N GLN A 224 -11.04 18.54 -1.76
CA GLN A 224 -12.34 19.12 -1.36
C GLN A 224 -12.20 20.58 -0.89
N ASP A 225 -11.05 20.95 -0.33
CA ASP A 225 -10.71 22.32 0.09
C ASP A 225 -10.36 23.26 -1.07
N GLU A 226 -10.21 22.73 -2.29
CA GLU A 226 -9.93 23.50 -3.52
C GLU A 226 -11.21 23.71 -4.37
N LEU A 227 -12.29 23.01 -4.04
CA LEU A 227 -13.56 23.13 -4.74
C LEU A 227 -14.34 24.36 -4.21
N PRO A 228 -15.12 25.05 -5.07
CA PRO A 228 -16.07 26.07 -4.62
C PRO A 228 -17.02 25.54 -3.54
N ASP A 229 -17.49 26.38 -2.62
CA ASP A 229 -18.28 25.96 -1.43
C ASP A 229 -19.54 25.14 -1.78
N ASP A 230 -20.16 25.39 -2.94
CA ASP A 230 -21.34 24.65 -3.42
C ASP A 230 -20.99 23.37 -4.22
N ASP A 231 -19.72 23.18 -4.56
CA ASP A 231 -19.25 22.06 -5.36
C ASP A 231 -18.79 20.87 -4.50
N ILE A 232 -19.33 19.71 -4.85
CA ILE A 232 -18.94 18.44 -4.25
C ILE A 232 -17.97 17.70 -5.16
N ARG A 233 -16.96 17.06 -4.55
CA ARG A 233 -16.06 16.15 -5.24
C ARG A 233 -16.87 15.06 -5.93
N LEU A 234 -16.46 14.68 -7.14
CA LEU A 234 -17.08 13.57 -7.86
C LEU A 234 -16.94 12.28 -7.04
N PRO A 235 -18.06 11.64 -6.61
CA PRO A 235 -18.06 10.54 -5.65
C PRO A 235 -17.77 9.19 -6.33
N VAL A 236 -16.71 9.18 -7.15
CA VAL A 236 -16.26 8.01 -7.91
C VAL A 236 -14.87 7.64 -7.40
N LYS A 237 -14.64 6.35 -7.21
CA LYS A 237 -13.31 5.81 -6.90
C LYS A 237 -13.10 4.46 -7.59
N THR A 238 -11.87 3.95 -7.54
CA THR A 238 -11.60 2.57 -7.98
C THR A 238 -11.45 1.62 -6.78
N ILE A 239 -11.91 0.39 -6.95
CA ILE A 239 -11.65 -0.73 -6.04
C ILE A 239 -10.72 -1.71 -6.73
N HIS A 240 -9.58 -1.97 -6.11
CA HIS A 240 -8.59 -2.94 -6.58
C HIS A 240 -8.97 -4.35 -6.13
N ILE A 241 -9.52 -5.17 -7.02
CA ILE A 241 -10.04 -6.50 -6.70
C ILE A 241 -8.94 -7.52 -6.31
N ASN A 242 -7.67 -7.23 -6.62
CA ASN A 242 -6.52 -8.06 -6.25
C ASN A 242 -5.82 -7.61 -4.95
N ARG A 243 -6.38 -6.62 -4.24
CA ARG A 243 -5.87 -6.14 -2.94
C ARG A 243 -6.83 -6.50 -1.80
N SER A 244 -7.41 -7.70 -1.87
CA SER A 244 -8.35 -8.27 -0.89
C SER A 244 -9.33 -7.24 -0.28
N PRO A 245 -10.00 -6.40 -1.09
CA PRO A 245 -10.85 -5.32 -0.58
C PRO A 245 -12.04 -5.93 0.18
N VAL A 246 -12.49 -5.26 1.23
CA VAL A 246 -13.62 -5.73 2.01
C VAL A 246 -14.92 -5.21 1.39
N VAL A 247 -15.54 -6.07 0.59
CA VAL A 247 -16.86 -5.89 -0.02
C VAL A 247 -17.81 -6.94 0.55
N VAL A 248 -19.00 -6.50 0.96
CA VAL A 248 -20.07 -7.38 1.44
C VAL A 248 -21.42 -6.99 0.80
N PRO A 249 -22.38 -7.93 0.67
CA PRO A 249 -23.70 -7.62 0.13
C PRO A 249 -24.41 -6.52 0.93
N ALA A 250 -25.16 -5.64 0.26
CA ALA A 250 -25.91 -4.56 0.91
C ALA A 250 -26.84 -5.05 2.03
N LYS A 251 -27.44 -6.25 1.87
CA LYS A 251 -28.27 -6.92 2.90
C LYS A 251 -27.57 -7.22 4.22
N THR A 252 -26.26 -7.04 4.31
CA THR A 252 -25.49 -7.20 5.56
C THR A 252 -25.70 -6.01 6.51
N LEU A 253 -26.16 -4.88 5.96
CA LEU A 253 -26.53 -3.68 6.71
C LEU A 253 -27.66 -3.99 7.69
N THR A 254 -27.46 -3.61 8.95
CA THR A 254 -28.48 -3.67 10.02
C THR A 254 -29.14 -2.31 10.16
N ALA A 255 -30.39 -2.24 10.64
CA ALA A 255 -31.10 -0.98 10.89
C ALA A 255 -30.32 -0.01 11.80
N ASP A 256 -29.62 -0.53 12.80
CA ASP A 256 -28.77 0.28 13.70
C ASP A 256 -27.60 0.91 12.95
N ALA A 257 -26.93 0.13 12.08
CA ALA A 257 -25.82 0.61 11.25
C ALA A 257 -26.29 1.56 10.14
N GLU A 258 -27.48 1.32 9.58
CA GLU A 258 -28.14 2.21 8.62
C GLU A 258 -28.32 3.61 9.22
N THR A 259 -28.92 3.67 10.42
CA THR A 259 -29.12 4.92 11.16
C THR A 259 -27.80 5.55 11.59
N ARG A 260 -26.89 4.76 12.17
CA ARG A 260 -25.60 5.23 12.71
C ARG A 260 -24.72 5.85 11.63
N TRP A 261 -24.66 5.24 10.45
CA TRP A 261 -23.78 5.67 9.36
C TRP A 261 -24.48 6.46 8.27
N GLN A 262 -25.77 6.77 8.45
CA GLN A 262 -26.58 7.56 7.51
C GLN A 262 -26.60 6.93 6.11
N LEU A 263 -26.69 5.61 6.06
CA LEU A 263 -26.83 4.86 4.81
C LEU A 263 -28.32 4.67 4.51
N ASP A 264 -28.68 4.63 3.23
CA ASP A 264 -30.08 4.47 2.81
C ASP A 264 -30.12 3.51 1.62
N PRO A 265 -30.43 2.21 1.85
CA PRO A 265 -30.47 1.22 0.79
C PRO A 265 -31.50 1.51 -0.30
N GLN A 266 -32.63 2.14 0.05
CA GLN A 266 -33.69 2.44 -0.93
C GLN A 266 -33.24 3.56 -1.86
N ARG A 267 -32.69 4.64 -1.30
CA ARG A 267 -32.12 5.74 -2.08
C ARG A 267 -30.91 5.31 -2.88
N ALA A 268 -30.06 4.44 -2.32
CA ALA A 268 -28.94 3.87 -3.05
C ALA A 268 -29.39 3.08 -4.30
N GLN A 269 -30.49 2.32 -4.19
CA GLN A 269 -31.09 1.65 -5.35
C GLN A 269 -31.63 2.66 -6.37
N GLN A 270 -32.33 3.72 -5.92
CA GLN A 270 -32.81 4.78 -6.82
C GLN A 270 -31.66 5.46 -7.58
N TYR A 271 -30.55 5.76 -6.91
CA TYR A 271 -29.38 6.35 -7.55
C TYR A 271 -28.69 5.39 -8.52
N LEU A 272 -28.67 4.09 -8.22
CA LEU A 272 -28.22 3.09 -9.17
C LEU A 272 -29.11 3.03 -10.41
N ASP A 273 -30.43 3.11 -10.25
CA ASP A 273 -31.37 3.11 -11.38
C ASP A 273 -31.14 4.35 -12.28
N GLN A 274 -30.90 5.52 -11.68
CA GLN A 274 -30.52 6.74 -12.40
C GLN A 274 -29.19 6.59 -13.16
N LEU A 275 -28.16 6.04 -12.53
CA LEU A 275 -26.86 5.77 -13.15
C LEU A 275 -27.00 4.80 -14.33
N SER A 276 -27.81 3.75 -14.17
CA SER A 276 -28.07 2.75 -15.20
C SER A 276 -28.80 3.34 -16.42
N ALA A 277 -29.63 4.36 -16.22
CA ALA A 277 -30.28 5.12 -17.28
C ALA A 277 -29.34 6.11 -18.00
N GLN A 278 -28.10 6.29 -17.55
CA GLN A 278 -27.14 7.26 -18.08
C GLN A 278 -25.83 6.61 -18.57
N PRO A 279 -25.87 5.75 -19.62
CA PRO A 279 -24.67 5.06 -20.13
C PRO A 279 -23.59 6.02 -20.65
N LEU A 280 -23.97 7.20 -21.16
CA LEU A 280 -23.01 8.22 -21.59
C LEU A 280 -22.18 8.77 -20.43
N PHE A 281 -22.76 8.90 -19.24
CA PHE A 281 -22.01 9.31 -18.05
C PHE A 281 -20.93 8.28 -17.69
N ILE A 282 -21.26 6.99 -17.70
CA ILE A 282 -20.31 5.90 -17.44
C ILE A 282 -19.17 5.93 -18.47
N LYS A 283 -19.49 6.16 -19.75
CA LYS A 283 -18.48 6.28 -20.80
C LYS A 283 -17.53 7.46 -20.56
N LYS A 284 -18.05 8.65 -20.18
CA LYS A 284 -17.23 9.81 -19.81
C LYS A 284 -16.24 9.46 -18.69
N LEU A 285 -16.70 8.76 -17.65
CA LEU A 285 -15.82 8.30 -16.56
C LEU A 285 -14.70 7.41 -17.09
N GLN A 286 -15.00 6.45 -17.97
CA GLN A 286 -13.96 5.59 -18.56
C GLN A 286 -12.93 6.38 -19.38
N GLU A 287 -13.33 7.40 -20.14
CA GLU A 287 -12.38 8.25 -20.87
C GLU A 287 -11.49 9.08 -19.92
N ILE A 288 -12.06 9.60 -18.82
CA ILE A 288 -11.29 10.32 -17.78
C ILE A 288 -10.18 9.41 -17.21
N TYR A 289 -10.51 8.16 -16.89
CA TYR A 289 -9.55 7.17 -16.38
C TYR A 289 -8.56 6.63 -17.43
N ARG A 290 -8.80 6.85 -18.74
CA ARG A 290 -7.85 6.46 -19.81
C ARG A 290 -6.64 7.38 -19.93
N SER A 291 -6.69 8.57 -19.33
CA SER A 291 -5.71 9.63 -19.56
C SER A 291 -4.74 9.80 -18.39
N PRO A 292 -3.78 8.89 -18.15
CA PRO A 292 -2.70 9.18 -17.21
C PRO A 292 -1.76 10.20 -17.85
N VAL A 293 -1.74 11.42 -17.29
CA VAL A 293 -0.67 12.39 -17.53
C VAL A 293 0.31 12.24 -16.39
N PHE A 294 1.22 11.27 -16.49
CA PHE A 294 2.34 11.16 -15.58
C PHE A 294 3.63 11.24 -16.37
N GLU A 295 4.63 11.91 -15.80
CA GLU A 295 5.97 11.89 -16.36
C GLU A 295 6.53 10.47 -16.39
N ALA A 296 7.32 10.16 -17.41
CA ALA A 296 7.92 8.86 -17.54
C ALA A 296 8.95 8.64 -16.40
N ILE A 297 8.70 7.63 -15.57
CA ILE A 297 9.68 7.17 -14.58
C ILE A 297 10.77 6.39 -15.32
N THR A 298 11.99 6.91 -15.31
CA THR A 298 13.15 6.35 -16.03
C THR A 298 14.10 5.56 -15.14
N ASP A 299 14.00 5.71 -13.81
CA ASP A 299 14.90 5.06 -12.88
C ASP A 299 14.46 3.63 -12.53
N PRO A 300 15.27 2.59 -12.79
CA PRO A 300 14.85 1.20 -12.63
C PRO A 300 14.32 0.84 -11.24
N ASP A 301 14.83 1.43 -10.15
CA ASP A 301 14.34 1.16 -8.79
C ASP A 301 12.85 1.53 -8.60
N PHE A 302 12.34 2.47 -9.39
CA PHE A 302 10.95 2.94 -9.36
C PHE A 302 10.10 2.41 -10.52
N MET A 303 10.68 1.61 -11.42
CA MET A 303 10.01 1.10 -12.63
C MET A 303 9.27 -0.22 -12.45
N LEU A 304 9.04 -0.70 -11.21
CA LEU A 304 8.30 -1.94 -10.96
C LEU A 304 6.93 -1.95 -11.66
N TYR A 305 6.19 -0.85 -11.57
CA TYR A 305 4.85 -0.73 -12.15
C TYR A 305 4.83 -0.12 -13.55
N SER A 306 5.74 0.80 -13.87
CA SER A 306 5.78 1.47 -15.18
C SER A 306 6.47 0.64 -16.26
N GLY A 307 7.43 -0.22 -15.90
CA GLY A 307 8.19 -1.04 -16.86
C GLY A 307 7.49 -2.34 -17.28
N GLY A 308 6.31 -2.64 -16.73
CA GLY A 308 5.56 -3.86 -17.03
C GLY A 308 6.19 -5.14 -16.46
N PHE A 309 5.57 -6.28 -16.77
CA PHE A 309 6.03 -7.59 -16.32
C PHE A 309 7.21 -8.09 -17.15
N PHE A 310 8.22 -8.66 -16.48
CA PHE A 310 9.34 -9.31 -17.14
C PHE A 310 8.91 -10.51 -17.99
N SER A 311 9.62 -10.72 -19.11
CA SER A 311 9.41 -11.88 -19.98
C SER A 311 9.87 -13.18 -19.31
N ASN A 312 9.47 -14.33 -19.84
CA ASN A 312 9.92 -15.62 -19.30
C ASN A 312 11.44 -15.80 -19.44
N ASP A 313 12.02 -15.33 -20.53
CA ASP A 313 13.48 -15.39 -20.76
C ASP A 313 14.24 -14.51 -19.76
N ASP A 314 13.72 -13.30 -19.51
CA ASP A 314 14.28 -12.42 -18.49
C ASP A 314 14.14 -13.04 -17.09
N ARG A 315 12.99 -13.62 -16.75
CA ARG A 315 12.81 -14.33 -15.46
C ARG A 315 13.83 -15.45 -15.27
N ALA A 316 14.15 -16.21 -16.33
CA ALA A 316 15.19 -17.23 -16.28
C ALA A 316 16.59 -16.64 -16.06
N CYS A 317 16.89 -15.48 -16.68
CA CYS A 317 18.12 -14.73 -16.41
C CYS A 317 18.19 -14.24 -14.96
N MET A 318 17.08 -13.69 -14.43
CA MET A 318 16.97 -13.25 -13.04
C MET A 318 17.19 -14.41 -12.06
N GLU A 319 16.66 -15.60 -12.37
CA GLU A 319 16.92 -16.82 -11.59
C GLU A 319 18.39 -17.24 -11.63
N LYS A 320 19.02 -17.19 -12.81
CA LYS A 320 20.46 -17.46 -12.94
C LYS A 320 21.29 -16.50 -12.10
N ILE A 321 20.93 -15.21 -12.04
CA ILE A 321 21.58 -14.23 -11.15
C ILE A 321 21.50 -14.68 -9.69
N ARG A 322 20.30 -15.02 -9.19
CA ARG A 322 20.11 -15.43 -7.79
C ARG A 322 20.87 -16.71 -7.41
N ASN A 323 21.07 -17.61 -8.38
CA ASN A 323 21.76 -18.88 -8.18
C ASN A 323 23.27 -18.81 -8.45
N THR A 324 23.81 -17.65 -8.84
CA THR A 324 25.24 -17.45 -9.09
C THR A 324 25.93 -16.86 -7.85
N ALA A 325 27.08 -17.41 -7.49
CA ALA A 325 27.87 -16.89 -6.37
C ALA A 325 28.29 -15.42 -6.63
N PRO A 326 28.29 -14.54 -5.61
CA PRO A 326 28.55 -13.11 -5.78
C PRO A 326 29.80 -12.76 -6.58
N GLU A 327 30.90 -13.48 -6.35
CA GLU A 327 32.19 -13.32 -7.02
C GLU A 327 32.12 -13.54 -8.54
N ASN A 328 31.17 -14.35 -9.01
CA ASN A 328 31.00 -14.70 -10.42
C ASN A 328 29.94 -13.84 -11.12
N LEU A 329 29.23 -12.97 -10.40
CA LEU A 329 28.15 -12.15 -10.98
C LEU A 329 28.65 -11.17 -12.04
N ALA A 330 29.89 -10.70 -11.93
CA ALA A 330 30.50 -9.78 -12.89
C ALA A 330 30.78 -10.44 -14.26
N GLU A 331 30.92 -11.76 -14.29
CA GLU A 331 31.25 -12.55 -15.48
C GLU A 331 30.00 -13.03 -16.23
N LEU A 332 28.81 -12.79 -15.68
CA LEU A 332 27.55 -13.20 -16.28
C LEU A 332 27.25 -12.37 -17.54
N ASP A 333 27.40 -12.99 -18.69
CA ASP A 333 26.82 -12.51 -19.94
C ASP A 333 25.37 -13.01 -20.07
N LEU A 334 24.41 -12.11 -19.87
CA LEU A 334 22.98 -12.40 -19.89
C LEU A 334 22.28 -11.60 -20.98
N PRO A 335 21.54 -12.24 -21.90
CA PRO A 335 20.86 -11.57 -22.99
C PRO A 335 19.53 -10.96 -22.52
N PHE A 336 19.59 -9.94 -21.65
CA PHE A 336 18.40 -9.24 -21.18
C PHE A 336 17.62 -8.62 -22.34
N LYS A 337 16.31 -8.84 -22.36
CA LYS A 337 15.39 -8.14 -23.26
C LYS A 337 14.88 -6.86 -22.63
N ASP A 338 14.69 -6.87 -21.32
CA ASP A 338 14.24 -5.70 -20.57
C ASP A 338 15.41 -4.78 -20.21
N ALA A 339 15.33 -3.53 -20.65
CA ALA A 339 16.39 -2.53 -20.47
C ALA A 339 16.68 -2.20 -18.99
N ARG A 340 15.75 -2.50 -18.06
CA ARG A 340 15.94 -2.25 -16.62
C ARG A 340 17.01 -3.15 -16.01
N LEU A 341 17.12 -4.39 -16.49
CA LEU A 341 17.82 -5.47 -15.79
C LEU A 341 19.33 -5.26 -15.70
N ALA A 342 19.96 -4.70 -16.73
CA ALA A 342 21.40 -4.44 -16.73
C ALA A 342 21.80 -3.44 -15.63
N GLU A 343 21.06 -2.33 -15.52
CA GLU A 343 21.27 -1.33 -14.47
C GLU A 343 20.90 -1.89 -13.09
N MET A 344 19.82 -2.65 -12.98
CA MET A 344 19.44 -3.34 -11.73
C MET A 344 20.55 -4.28 -11.25
N LEU A 345 21.20 -5.03 -12.16
CA LEU A 345 22.26 -5.99 -11.79
C LEU A 345 23.49 -5.27 -11.25
N PHE A 346 23.87 -4.17 -11.90
CA PHE A 346 24.95 -3.31 -11.40
C PHE A 346 24.65 -2.82 -9.98
N ARG A 347 23.47 -2.24 -9.74
CA ARG A 347 23.09 -1.74 -8.41
C ARG A 347 22.95 -2.84 -7.37
N TYR A 348 22.43 -4.00 -7.74
CA TYR A 348 22.33 -5.17 -6.87
C TYR A 348 23.70 -5.61 -6.36
N ARG A 349 24.68 -5.74 -7.28
CA ARG A 349 26.07 -6.04 -6.92
C ARG A 349 26.68 -4.95 -6.03
N ALA A 350 26.52 -3.68 -6.41
CA ALA A 350 27.11 -2.57 -5.69
C ALA A 350 26.56 -2.39 -4.27
N ARG A 351 25.27 -2.65 -4.05
CA ARG A 351 24.61 -2.57 -2.74
C ARG A 351 24.94 -3.74 -1.83
N ASN A 352 24.93 -4.96 -2.36
CA ASN A 352 25.00 -6.17 -1.55
C ASN A 352 26.41 -6.77 -1.46
N TYR A 353 27.23 -6.56 -2.49
CA TYR A 353 28.56 -7.17 -2.63
C TYR A 353 29.58 -6.15 -3.19
N PRO A 354 29.77 -4.98 -2.53
CA PRO A 354 30.62 -3.90 -3.04
C PRO A 354 32.08 -4.32 -3.28
N ASP A 355 32.57 -5.32 -2.55
CA ASP A 355 33.92 -5.87 -2.71
C ASP A 355 34.14 -6.57 -4.07
N THR A 356 33.06 -6.94 -4.76
CA THR A 356 33.13 -7.56 -6.10
C THR A 356 33.27 -6.55 -7.23
N LEU A 357 33.23 -5.24 -6.94
CA LEU A 357 33.33 -4.20 -7.95
C LEU A 357 34.79 -3.93 -8.33
N ASN A 358 35.05 -3.78 -9.63
CA ASN A 358 36.33 -3.26 -10.11
C ASN A 358 36.43 -1.73 -9.93
N ASN A 359 37.60 -1.13 -10.17
CA ASN A 359 37.81 0.31 -9.94
C ASN A 359 36.88 1.21 -10.77
N VAL A 360 36.55 0.84 -12.01
CA VAL A 360 35.65 1.60 -12.87
C VAL A 360 34.22 1.53 -12.33
N GLU A 361 33.80 0.33 -11.92
CA GLU A 361 32.49 0.10 -11.31
C GLU A 361 32.34 0.83 -9.97
N LYS A 362 33.39 0.86 -9.16
CA LYS A 362 33.43 1.64 -7.92
C LYS A 362 33.22 3.12 -8.21
N SER A 363 33.99 3.72 -9.12
CA SER A 363 33.80 5.14 -9.50
C SER A 363 32.37 5.43 -9.99
N ARG A 364 31.81 4.57 -10.85
CA ARG A 364 30.42 4.70 -11.31
C ARG A 364 29.42 4.63 -10.15
N TRP A 365 29.64 3.72 -9.20
CA TRP A 365 28.78 3.58 -8.02
C TRP A 365 28.85 4.81 -7.13
N GLU A 366 30.05 5.37 -6.92
CA GLU A 366 30.25 6.60 -6.16
C GLU A 366 29.49 7.78 -6.78
N GLU A 367 29.59 7.97 -8.10
CA GLU A 367 28.85 9.01 -8.82
C GLU A 367 27.33 8.88 -8.61
N PHE A 368 26.81 7.66 -8.78
CA PHE A 368 25.39 7.38 -8.56
C PHE A 368 24.98 7.62 -7.10
N ARG A 369 25.77 7.14 -6.13
CA ARG A 369 25.49 7.29 -4.70
C ARG A 369 25.46 8.76 -4.30
N MET A 370 26.41 9.56 -4.77
CA MET A 370 26.45 10.99 -4.47
C MET A 370 25.26 11.72 -5.07
N ALA A 371 24.93 11.48 -6.34
CA ALA A 371 23.76 12.07 -6.98
C ALA A 371 22.44 11.71 -6.25
N ARG A 372 22.38 10.54 -5.59
CA ARG A 372 21.25 10.14 -4.74
C ARG A 372 21.25 10.90 -3.41
N LEU A 373 22.38 10.94 -2.71
CA LEU A 373 22.48 11.55 -1.39
C LEU A 373 22.43 13.08 -1.42
N THR A 374 22.76 13.73 -2.54
CA THR A 374 22.61 15.19 -2.72
C THR A 374 21.26 15.59 -3.32
N GLY A 375 20.35 14.64 -3.57
CA GLY A 375 19.05 14.93 -4.18
C GLY A 375 19.10 15.33 -5.66
N SER A 376 20.24 15.19 -6.32
CA SER A 376 20.46 15.65 -7.71
C SER A 376 19.98 14.66 -8.78
N SER A 377 19.44 13.51 -8.38
CA SER A 377 18.95 12.45 -9.28
C SER A 377 17.43 12.25 -9.17
N PRO A 378 16.70 12.03 -10.29
CA PRO A 378 15.27 11.80 -10.25
C PRO A 378 14.87 10.63 -9.36
N GLY A 379 13.90 10.83 -8.47
CA GLY A 379 13.47 9.83 -7.49
C GLY A 379 14.39 9.69 -6.27
N ALA A 380 15.39 10.56 -6.09
CA ALA A 380 16.10 10.66 -4.82
C ALA A 380 15.09 10.99 -3.71
N GLY A 381 15.27 10.34 -2.55
CA GLY A 381 14.53 10.71 -1.34
C GLY A 381 15.11 11.99 -0.73
N ILE A 382 15.06 12.07 0.60
CA ILE A 382 15.66 13.18 1.35
C ILE A 382 17.17 13.26 1.08
N GLY A 383 17.62 14.38 0.52
CA GLY A 383 19.05 14.67 0.30
C GLY A 383 19.73 15.20 1.57
N PHE A 384 21.06 15.33 1.58
CA PHE A 384 21.83 15.78 2.74
C PHE A 384 21.35 17.12 3.32
N ASP A 385 21.06 18.11 2.47
CA ASP A 385 20.62 19.43 2.94
C ASP A 385 19.27 19.37 3.64
N GLU A 386 18.28 18.69 3.03
CA GLU A 386 16.96 18.50 3.62
C GLU A 386 17.02 17.62 4.89
N TYR A 387 17.87 16.60 4.89
CA TYR A 387 18.12 15.73 6.04
C TYR A 387 18.68 16.51 7.23
N ASN A 388 19.72 17.32 7.00
CA ASN A 388 20.34 18.15 8.03
C ASN A 388 19.39 19.24 8.55
N ALA A 389 18.59 19.85 7.65
CA ALA A 389 17.55 20.79 8.03
C ALA A 389 16.48 20.13 8.91
N CYS A 390 16.02 18.93 8.54
CA CYS A 390 15.05 18.16 9.30
C CYS A 390 15.57 17.80 10.70
N ILE A 391 16.82 17.33 10.83
CA ILE A 391 17.43 17.07 12.14
C ILE A 391 17.50 18.35 12.98
N THR A 392 17.92 19.47 12.39
CA THR A 392 18.00 20.75 13.10
C THR A 392 16.62 21.19 13.59
N GLU A 393 15.60 21.12 12.73
CA GLU A 393 14.21 21.46 13.08
C GLU A 393 13.69 20.58 14.22
N LEU A 394 13.93 19.26 14.16
CA LEU A 394 13.56 18.32 15.21
C LEU A 394 14.25 18.63 16.54
N ARG A 395 15.50 19.09 16.55
CA ARG A 395 16.20 19.49 17.77
C ARG A 395 15.65 20.78 18.37
N VAL A 396 15.30 21.76 17.53
CA VAL A 396 14.84 23.09 17.98
C VAL A 396 13.38 23.06 18.42
N HIS A 397 12.52 22.38 17.65
CA HIS A 397 11.07 22.42 17.83
C HIS A 397 10.46 21.10 18.31
N GLY A 398 11.21 19.99 18.22
CA GLY A 398 10.73 18.69 18.66
C GLY A 398 10.67 18.59 20.18
N LYS A 399 9.55 18.09 20.70
CA LYS A 399 9.42 17.68 22.10
C LYS A 399 10.06 16.31 22.29
N LEU A 400 11.39 16.26 22.27
CA LEU A 400 12.18 15.03 22.29
C LEU A 400 12.64 14.68 23.70
N ASN A 401 12.61 13.38 24.03
CA ASN A 401 13.25 12.88 25.24
C ASN A 401 14.77 12.66 25.03
N ALA A 402 15.49 12.34 26.11
CA ALA A 402 16.95 12.16 26.06
C ALA A 402 17.39 11.04 25.09
N ALA A 403 16.63 9.94 25.01
CA ALA A 403 16.94 8.83 24.10
C ALA A 403 16.75 9.24 22.63
N GLN A 404 15.72 10.03 22.33
CA GLN A 404 15.46 10.57 21.01
C GLN A 404 16.52 11.59 20.58
N LEU A 405 17.02 12.43 21.50
CA LEU A 405 18.13 13.33 21.22
C LEU A 405 19.43 12.57 20.89
N ALA A 406 19.75 11.54 21.69
CA ALA A 406 20.90 10.67 21.42
C ALA A 406 20.76 9.93 20.08
N LEU A 407 19.53 9.54 19.70
CA LEU A 407 19.25 8.97 18.38
C LEU A 407 19.53 9.98 17.26
N LEU A 408 19.17 11.25 17.41
CA LEU A 408 19.52 12.29 16.44
C LEU A 408 21.04 12.47 16.32
N ASP A 409 21.80 12.37 17.41
CA ASP A 409 23.27 12.41 17.36
C ASP A 409 23.83 11.27 16.51
N LYS A 410 23.25 10.05 16.64
CA LYS A 410 23.59 8.92 15.77
C LYS A 410 23.25 9.17 14.31
N LEU A 411 22.14 9.85 14.03
CA LEU A 411 21.78 10.19 12.65
C LEU A 411 22.76 11.20 12.01
N ASP A 412 23.29 12.14 12.79
CA ASP A 412 24.33 13.07 12.35
C ASP A 412 25.67 12.34 12.09
N GLU A 413 26.10 11.48 13.02
CA GLU A 413 27.30 10.65 12.85
C GLU A 413 27.23 9.80 11.56
N TYR A 414 26.07 9.22 11.27
CA TYR A 414 25.86 8.40 10.07
C TYR A 414 25.94 9.23 8.79
N SER A 415 25.35 10.43 8.77
CA SER A 415 25.43 11.35 7.63
C SER A 415 26.88 11.76 7.34
N GLN A 416 27.64 12.09 8.38
CA GLN A 416 29.07 12.43 8.27
C GLN A 416 29.89 11.24 7.75
N MET A 417 29.63 10.03 8.23
CA MET A 417 30.28 8.81 7.73
C MET A 417 30.05 8.63 6.22
N LEU A 418 28.82 8.79 5.74
CA LEU A 418 28.48 8.69 4.32
C LEU A 418 29.16 9.77 3.46
N MET A 419 29.32 10.98 4.01
CA MET A 419 30.06 12.06 3.36
C MET A 419 31.58 11.83 3.36
N HIS A 420 32.15 11.22 4.39
CA HIS A 420 33.59 10.98 4.49
C HIS A 420 34.07 9.75 3.73
N GLN A 421 33.21 8.78 3.43
CA GLN A 421 33.53 7.71 2.45
C GLN A 421 33.83 8.25 1.03
N HIS A 422 33.67 9.55 0.80
CA HIS A 422 33.94 10.26 -0.44
C HIS A 422 35.28 11.03 -0.45
N GLN A 423 36.00 11.13 0.68
CA GLN A 423 37.32 11.76 0.76
C GLN A 423 38.40 10.70 0.92
#